data_AF-A0A0W8G1Y0-F1
#
_entry.id   AF-A0A0W8G1Y0-F1
#
_cell.length_a   1.000
_cell.length_b   1.000
_cell.length_c   1.000
_cell.angle_alpha   90.00
_cell.angle_beta   90.00
_cell.angle_gamma   90.00
#
_symmetry.space_group_name_H-M   'P 1'
#
loop_
_entity.id
_entity.type
_entity.pdbx_description
1 polymer ?
#
loop_
_entity_poly.entity_id
_entity_poly.type
_entity_poly.pdbx_seq_one_letter_code
_entity_poly.pdbx_strand_id
1 'polypeptide(L)'
;MRMFFLALVVAMGGVSEAWAHRVNLFAYVDGGRIVTESWFSKSSRVREGLIEVFDAATGEKLLSGTTDDQGNFAFDIPPAARQRKADLRITLKAGEGHGNETMVKAGEYLNSPAAIAPASPVPTASPGAPDAPGAPAAGNVVVSPPPSAASPEPSAMPAATGTPVPPPAASSAPVSPDPALLAAMDRMLDAKLAPVKSMLAESLDPAPSMTEILGGIGWIFGLMGVAAYFKSRKG
;
A
#
# COMPACT_ATOMS: atom_id res chain seq x y z
N MET A 1 42.42 -28.14 25.12
CA MET A 1 42.06 -26.71 25.31
C MET A 1 41.68 -25.99 24.01
N ARG A 2 42.53 -25.99 22.97
CA ARG A 2 42.29 -25.24 21.70
C ARG A 2 41.07 -25.71 20.88
N MET A 3 40.75 -27.00 20.94
CA MET A 3 39.60 -27.59 20.23
C MET A 3 38.23 -27.21 20.85
N PHE A 4 38.20 -26.95 22.16
CA PHE A 4 36.98 -26.51 22.87
C PHE A 4 36.67 -25.03 22.64
N PHE A 5 37.69 -24.20 22.43
CA PHE A 5 37.52 -22.79 22.06
C PHE A 5 36.96 -22.62 20.64
N LEU A 6 37.33 -23.51 19.71
CA LEU A 6 36.80 -23.48 18.34
C LEU A 6 35.33 -23.91 18.28
N ALA A 7 34.92 -24.87 19.12
CA ALA A 7 33.52 -25.30 19.21
C ALA A 7 32.59 -24.24 19.83
N LEU A 8 33.10 -23.42 20.77
CA LEU A 8 32.34 -22.32 21.38
C LEU A 8 32.13 -21.15 20.41
N VAL A 9 33.10 -20.87 19.53
CA VAL A 9 32.99 -19.81 18.51
C VAL A 9 32.04 -20.19 17.38
N VAL A 10 31.96 -21.47 17.01
CA VAL A 10 30.98 -21.97 16.00
C VAL A 10 29.55 -21.97 16.56
N ALA A 11 29.36 -22.14 17.88
CA ALA A 11 28.04 -22.12 18.51
C ALA A 11 27.42 -20.72 18.65
N MET A 12 28.20 -19.64 18.55
CA MET A 12 27.69 -18.25 18.61
C MET A 12 27.31 -17.66 17.23
N GLY A 13 27.47 -18.41 16.13
CA GLY A 13 27.21 -17.92 14.77
C GLY A 13 25.73 -17.98 14.31
N GLY A 14 24.83 -18.52 15.13
CA GLY A 14 23.42 -18.66 14.81
C GLY A 14 22.58 -17.47 15.27
N VAL A 15 22.87 -16.25 14.79
CA VAL A 15 21.93 -15.14 14.97
C VAL A 15 20.79 -15.39 13.98
N SER A 16 19.72 -16.04 14.44
CA SER A 16 18.49 -16.14 13.67
C SER A 16 17.98 -14.71 13.44
N GLU A 17 17.98 -14.24 12.19
CA GLU A 17 17.17 -13.08 11.83
C GLU A 17 15.75 -13.36 12.34
N ALA A 18 15.26 -12.51 13.23
CA ALA A 18 13.91 -12.62 13.77
C ALA A 18 12.89 -12.28 12.66
N TRP A 19 12.69 -13.21 11.74
CA TRP A 19 11.68 -13.20 10.69
C TRP A 19 10.30 -13.51 11.27
N ALA A 20 9.69 -12.56 11.98
CA ALA A 20 8.30 -12.75 12.43
C ALA A 20 7.43 -11.50 12.55
N HIS A 21 7.96 -10.28 12.44
CA HIS A 21 7.16 -9.05 12.60
C HIS A 21 7.21 -8.16 11.35
N ARG A 22 7.00 -8.74 10.16
CA ARG A 22 7.08 -8.02 8.89
C ARG A 22 5.70 -7.50 8.47
N VAL A 23 5.42 -6.24 8.81
CA VAL A 23 4.35 -5.49 8.14
C VAL A 23 4.89 -4.94 6.82
N ASN A 24 4.09 -4.95 5.77
CA ASN A 24 4.45 -4.35 4.50
C ASN A 24 3.91 -2.92 4.47
N LEU A 25 4.75 -2.00 4.07
CA LEU A 25 4.40 -0.62 3.80
C LEU A 25 4.89 -0.29 2.40
N PHE A 26 3.96 0.04 1.52
CA PHE A 26 4.26 0.54 0.19
C PHE A 26 3.76 1.98 0.08
N ALA A 27 4.49 2.82 -0.65
CA ALA A 27 4.10 4.20 -0.89
C ALA A 27 4.38 4.55 -2.34
N TYR A 28 3.43 5.22 -2.97
CA TYR A 28 3.53 5.66 -4.36
C TYR A 28 2.85 7.01 -4.54
N VAL A 29 3.14 7.65 -5.67
CA VAL A 29 2.58 8.95 -6.02
C VAL A 29 1.38 8.73 -6.92
N ASP A 30 0.23 9.28 -6.54
CA ASP A 30 -0.99 9.26 -7.34
C ASP A 30 -1.61 10.66 -7.38
N GLY A 31 -1.84 11.21 -8.58
CA GLY A 31 -2.51 12.49 -8.76
C GLY A 31 -1.93 13.68 -7.98
N GLY A 32 -0.62 13.68 -7.66
CA GLY A 32 0.03 14.72 -6.86
C GLY A 32 -0.11 14.57 -5.34
N ARG A 33 -0.67 13.44 -4.90
CA ARG A 33 -0.70 12.94 -3.52
C ARG A 33 0.23 11.75 -3.38
N ILE A 34 0.61 11.46 -2.15
CA ILE A 34 1.27 10.19 -1.82
C ILE A 34 0.23 9.30 -1.18
N VAL A 35 0.09 8.10 -1.74
CA VAL A 35 -0.78 7.04 -1.22
C VAL A 35 0.12 5.98 -0.62
N THR A 36 -0.17 5.61 0.62
CA THR A 36 0.48 4.52 1.32
C THR A 36 -0.49 3.37 1.46
N GLU A 37 -0.01 2.15 1.26
CA GLU A 37 -0.74 0.90 1.45
C GLU A 37 0.00 0.04 2.45
N SER A 38 -0.72 -0.47 3.45
CA SER A 38 -0.14 -1.16 4.59
C SER A 38 -0.85 -2.49 4.86
N TRP A 39 -0.10 -3.59 4.85
CA TRP A 39 -0.67 -4.94 5.03
C TRP A 39 0.30 -5.91 5.73
N PHE A 40 -0.25 -6.80 6.55
CA PHE A 40 0.52 -7.89 7.16
C PHE A 40 0.64 -9.09 6.23
N SER A 41 -0.45 -9.41 5.51
CA SER A 41 -0.53 -10.55 4.58
C SER A 41 -1.51 -10.24 3.45
N LYS A 42 -1.70 -11.17 2.50
CA LYS A 42 -2.61 -10.98 1.35
C LYS A 42 -4.03 -10.59 1.78
N SER A 43 -4.52 -11.11 2.91
CA SER A 43 -5.87 -10.88 3.42
C SER A 43 -5.93 -10.01 4.69
N SER A 44 -4.78 -9.67 5.30
CA SER A 44 -4.74 -8.89 6.54
C SER A 44 -4.17 -7.49 6.30
N ARG A 45 -5.01 -6.47 6.54
CA ARG A 45 -4.66 -5.05 6.41
C ARG A 45 -4.33 -4.44 7.75
N VAL A 46 -3.49 -3.41 7.72
CA VAL A 46 -3.12 -2.65 8.91
C VAL A 46 -4.20 -1.59 9.14
N ARG A 47 -5.07 -1.79 10.12
CA ARG A 47 -6.10 -0.80 10.46
C ARG A 47 -5.60 0.09 11.59
N GLU A 48 -5.93 1.38 11.53
CA GLU A 48 -5.54 2.37 12.54
C GLU A 48 -4.02 2.43 12.78
N GLY A 49 -3.22 2.03 11.80
CA GLY A 49 -1.76 2.09 11.87
C GLY A 49 -1.27 3.52 11.76
N LEU A 50 -0.41 3.94 12.68
CA LEU A 50 0.14 5.30 12.69
C LEU A 50 1.19 5.45 11.57
N ILE A 51 0.88 6.30 10.59
CA ILE A 51 1.80 6.77 9.57
C ILE A 51 2.44 8.06 10.04
N GLU A 52 3.76 8.13 9.97
CA GLU A 52 4.55 9.33 10.21
C GLU A 52 5.42 9.60 8.98
N VAL A 53 5.40 10.84 8.47
CA VAL A 53 6.19 11.24 7.31
C VAL A 53 7.24 12.22 7.77
N PHE A 54 8.49 11.92 7.44
CA PHE A 54 9.66 12.71 7.78
C PHE A 54 10.37 13.18 6.52
N ASP A 55 10.99 14.36 6.61
CA ASP A 55 12.02 14.77 5.67
C ASP A 55 13.24 13.86 5.88
N ALA A 56 13.67 13.13 4.85
CA ALA A 56 14.75 12.16 4.99
C ALA A 56 16.12 12.81 5.23
N ALA A 57 16.30 14.08 4.85
CA ALA A 57 17.56 14.78 5.01
C ALA A 57 17.68 15.42 6.41
N THR A 58 16.60 15.99 6.94
CA THR A 58 16.62 16.67 8.26
C THR A 58 16.10 15.80 9.39
N GLY A 59 15.35 14.74 9.08
CA GLY A 59 14.62 13.94 10.07
C GLY A 59 13.41 14.67 10.66
N GLU A 60 13.05 15.84 10.15
CA GLU A 60 11.91 16.62 10.63
C GLU A 60 10.59 15.92 10.30
N LYS A 61 9.69 15.81 11.28
CA LYS A 61 8.36 15.25 11.04
C LYS A 61 7.49 16.26 10.30
N LEU A 62 7.09 15.93 9.08
CA LEU A 62 6.28 16.77 8.20
C LEU A 62 4.78 16.58 8.45
N LEU A 63 4.34 15.33 8.62
CA LEU A 63 2.94 15.01 8.94
C LEU A 63 2.81 13.67 9.66
N SER A 64 1.61 13.41 10.17
CA SER A 64 1.22 12.12 10.71
C SER A 64 -0.25 11.87 10.43
N GLY A 65 -0.64 10.61 10.32
CA GLY A 65 -2.02 10.17 10.14
C GLY A 65 -2.18 8.70 10.50
N THR A 66 -3.38 8.16 10.35
CA THR A 66 -3.68 6.75 10.61
C THR A 66 -4.24 6.09 9.37
N THR A 67 -3.90 4.82 9.14
CA THR A 67 -4.45 4.04 8.04
C THR A 67 -5.94 3.73 8.24
N ASP A 68 -6.66 3.64 7.13
CA ASP A 68 -8.08 3.25 7.10
C ASP A 68 -8.28 1.72 7.22
N ASP A 69 -9.53 1.26 7.08
CA ASP A 69 -9.90 -0.16 7.17
C ASP A 69 -9.27 -1.05 6.08
N GLN A 70 -8.82 -0.44 4.97
CA GLN A 70 -8.13 -1.09 3.87
C GLN A 70 -6.61 -1.03 4.02
N GLY A 71 -6.10 -0.38 5.08
CA GLY A 71 -4.68 -0.17 5.30
C GLY A 71 -4.08 0.96 4.49
N ASN A 72 -4.93 1.83 3.94
CA ASN A 72 -4.50 2.91 3.08
C ASN A 72 -4.46 4.22 3.86
N PHE A 73 -3.56 5.10 3.45
CA PHE A 73 -3.53 6.48 3.90
C PHE A 73 -2.99 7.36 2.77
N ALA A 74 -3.70 8.44 2.46
CA ALA A 74 -3.35 9.34 1.39
C ALA A 74 -3.18 10.76 1.92
N PHE A 75 -2.12 11.44 1.49
CA PHE A 75 -1.83 12.81 1.90
C PHE A 75 -1.27 13.64 0.74
N ASP A 76 -1.53 14.93 0.78
CA ASP A 76 -0.92 15.87 -0.17
C ASP A 76 0.58 16.01 0.12
N ILE A 77 1.40 16.08 -0.94
CA ILE A 77 2.85 16.23 -0.79
C ILE A 77 3.15 17.52 -0.02
N PRO A 78 3.82 17.47 1.15
CA PRO A 78 4.09 18.65 1.96
C PRO A 78 4.82 19.74 1.15
N PRO A 79 4.36 21.01 1.17
CA PRO A 79 5.00 22.09 0.43
C PRO A 79 6.49 22.26 0.77
N ALA A 80 6.84 22.07 2.05
CA ALA A 80 8.22 22.10 2.51
C ALA A 80 9.11 21.06 1.80
N ALA A 81 8.60 19.84 1.59
CA ALA A 81 9.32 18.78 0.89
C ALA A 81 9.50 19.11 -0.60
N ARG A 82 8.48 19.65 -1.27
CA ARG A 82 8.60 20.09 -2.69
C ARG A 82 9.61 21.21 -2.87
N GLN A 83 9.60 22.22 -2.00
CA GLN A 83 10.55 23.35 -2.07
C GLN A 83 11.99 22.89 -1.92
N ARG A 84 12.23 21.96 -0.99
CA ARG A 84 13.56 21.42 -0.69
C ARG A 84 13.98 20.29 -1.62
N LYS A 85 13.07 19.78 -2.47
CA LYS A 85 13.25 18.56 -3.26
C LYS A 85 13.75 17.41 -2.38
N ALA A 86 13.16 17.27 -1.20
CA ALA A 86 13.63 16.36 -0.16
C ALA A 86 13.03 14.97 -0.31
N ASP A 87 13.83 13.92 -0.13
CA ASP A 87 13.28 12.57 -0.06
C ASP A 87 12.37 12.45 1.18
N LEU A 88 11.28 11.69 1.06
CA LEU A 88 10.30 11.51 2.13
C LEU A 88 10.43 10.12 2.74
N ARG A 89 10.77 10.07 4.03
CA ARG A 89 10.80 8.82 4.80
C ARG A 89 9.46 8.63 5.47
N ILE A 90 8.77 7.56 5.11
CA ILE A 90 7.45 7.23 5.64
C ILE A 90 7.62 6.04 6.57
N THR A 91 7.21 6.20 7.82
CA THR A 91 7.26 5.15 8.84
C THR A 91 5.86 4.77 9.25
N LEU A 92 5.58 3.46 9.25
CA LEU A 92 4.35 2.87 9.76
C LEU A 92 4.61 2.24 11.13
N LYS A 93 3.74 2.53 12.08
CA LYS A 93 3.65 1.85 13.38
C LYS A 93 2.26 1.24 13.54
N ALA A 94 2.18 -0.06 13.36
CA ALA A 94 0.95 -0.85 13.38
C ALA A 94 0.59 -1.41 14.77
N GLY A 95 1.22 -0.94 15.84
CA GLY A 95 1.04 -1.42 17.22
C GLY A 95 2.27 -2.18 17.74
N GLU A 96 2.05 -3.09 18.69
CA GLU A 96 2.99 -3.93 19.48
C GLU A 96 4.32 -4.32 18.78
N GLY A 97 5.22 -3.36 18.55
CA GLY A 97 6.48 -3.58 17.83
C GLY A 97 6.35 -3.87 16.33
N HIS A 98 5.15 -3.75 15.75
CA HIS A 98 4.94 -3.95 14.32
C HIS A 98 5.14 -2.64 13.57
N GLY A 99 6.13 -2.58 12.69
CA GLY A 99 6.40 -1.38 11.93
C GLY A 99 7.26 -1.65 10.71
N ASN A 100 7.20 -0.73 9.77
CA ASN A 100 8.04 -0.75 8.58
C ASN A 100 8.26 0.68 8.11
N GLU A 101 9.28 0.90 7.30
CA GLU A 101 9.55 2.18 6.68
C GLU A 101 9.79 2.03 5.18
N THR A 102 9.47 3.11 4.46
CA THR A 102 9.73 3.22 3.04
C THR A 102 10.19 4.64 2.70
N MET A 103 10.86 4.79 1.56
CA MET A 103 11.40 6.05 1.09
C MET A 103 10.75 6.39 -0.25
N VAL A 104 10.10 7.56 -0.33
CA VAL A 104 9.62 8.12 -1.59
C VAL A 104 10.61 9.19 -2.04
N LYS A 105 11.25 8.96 -3.20
CA LYS A 105 12.26 9.86 -3.74
C LYS A 105 11.64 11.14 -4.27
N ALA A 106 12.35 12.26 -4.11
CA ALA A 106 11.91 13.55 -4.64
C ALA A 106 11.62 13.50 -6.15
N GLY A 107 12.44 12.78 -6.92
CA GLY A 107 12.22 12.63 -8.36
C GLY A 107 10.88 12.00 -8.74
N GLU A 108 10.32 11.12 -7.90
CA GLU A 108 9.06 10.43 -8.19
C GLU A 108 7.86 11.36 -8.03
N TYR A 109 7.86 12.17 -6.96
CA TYR A 109 6.72 13.02 -6.64
C TYR A 109 6.81 14.43 -7.26
N LEU A 110 8.00 14.89 -7.66
CA LEU A 110 8.20 16.15 -8.38
C LEU A 110 7.81 16.06 -9.85
N ASN A 111 7.88 14.87 -10.44
CA ASN A 111 7.45 14.62 -11.82
C ASN A 111 5.92 14.44 -11.94
N SER A 112 5.23 14.27 -10.82
CA SER A 112 3.78 14.26 -10.78
C SER A 112 3.25 15.69 -10.70
N PRO A 113 2.28 16.08 -11.54
CA PRO A 113 1.69 17.40 -11.44
C PRO A 113 1.15 17.61 -10.03
N ALA A 114 1.45 18.77 -9.44
CA ALA A 114 0.88 19.19 -8.17
C ALA A 114 -0.63 18.99 -8.23
N ALA A 115 -1.18 18.24 -7.27
CA ALA A 115 -2.58 17.83 -7.25
C ALA A 115 -3.48 18.95 -7.77
N ILE A 116 -4.05 18.75 -8.96
CA ILE A 116 -5.25 19.48 -9.34
C ILE A 116 -6.27 18.96 -8.35
N ALA A 117 -6.68 19.82 -7.43
CA ALA A 117 -7.64 19.49 -6.39
C ALA A 117 -8.74 18.61 -7.00
N PRO A 118 -8.94 17.36 -6.55
CA PRO A 118 -10.18 16.69 -6.86
C PRO A 118 -11.28 17.61 -6.32
N ALA A 119 -12.24 17.94 -7.18
CA ALA A 119 -13.47 18.59 -6.78
C ALA A 119 -13.92 18.02 -5.44
N SER A 120 -14.22 18.92 -4.51
CA SER A 120 -14.67 18.64 -3.15
C SER A 120 -15.51 17.37 -3.10
N PRO A 121 -15.31 16.49 -2.09
CA PRO A 121 -16.20 15.35 -1.93
C PRO A 121 -17.63 15.87 -1.90
N VAL A 122 -18.47 15.34 -2.78
CA VAL A 122 -19.90 15.59 -2.79
C VAL A 122 -20.39 15.31 -1.38
N PRO A 123 -20.94 16.29 -0.65
CA PRO A 123 -21.50 16.04 0.67
C PRO A 123 -22.82 15.30 0.45
N THR A 124 -22.81 13.98 0.65
CA THR A 124 -24.05 13.25 0.93
C THR A 124 -24.51 13.69 2.31
N ALA A 125 -25.43 14.66 2.32
CA ALA A 125 -26.12 15.11 3.51
C ALA A 125 -26.89 13.93 4.14
N SER A 126 -26.54 13.59 5.37
CA SER A 126 -27.42 12.90 6.31
C SER A 126 -27.86 13.93 7.35
N PRO A 127 -29.13 14.35 7.42
CA PRO A 127 -29.56 15.40 8.34
C PRO A 127 -29.84 14.83 9.74
N GLY A 128 -29.27 15.49 10.75
CA GLY A 128 -30.00 15.81 11.96
C GLY A 128 -29.58 15.10 13.25
N ALA A 129 -28.52 15.62 13.87
CA ALA A 129 -28.58 15.89 15.31
C ALA A 129 -29.17 17.29 15.51
N PRO A 130 -29.77 17.58 16.67
CA PRO A 130 -29.13 18.65 17.45
C PRO A 130 -28.92 18.29 18.92
N ASP A 131 -27.70 18.60 19.33
CA ASP A 131 -27.25 19.23 20.57
C ASP A 131 -27.44 18.61 21.97
N ALA A 132 -26.30 18.67 22.65
CA ALA A 132 -25.96 18.31 24.02
C ALA A 132 -26.49 19.36 25.04
N PRO A 133 -26.06 19.44 26.33
CA PRO A 133 -25.11 18.63 27.10
C PRO A 133 -25.51 18.31 28.57
N GLY A 134 -24.72 17.46 29.23
CA GLY A 134 -24.55 17.49 30.70
C GLY A 134 -24.87 16.18 31.45
N ALA A 135 -23.84 15.58 32.08
CA ALA A 135 -23.96 14.58 33.14
C ALA A 135 -24.02 15.28 34.53
N PRO A 136 -24.24 14.62 35.69
CA PRO A 136 -24.59 13.21 35.97
C PRO A 136 -25.72 13.00 37.03
N ALA A 137 -25.99 11.72 37.35
CA ALA A 137 -26.45 11.16 38.63
C ALA A 137 -27.95 10.94 38.96
N ALA A 138 -28.25 9.66 39.26
CA ALA A 138 -29.15 9.07 40.27
C ALA A 138 -30.68 9.26 40.23
N GLY A 139 -31.41 8.14 40.29
CA GLY A 139 -32.64 8.00 41.10
C GLY A 139 -33.98 7.82 40.39
N ASN A 140 -34.37 6.55 40.21
CA ASN A 140 -35.68 5.94 40.51
C ASN A 140 -37.05 6.53 40.07
N VAL A 141 -37.84 5.61 39.47
CA VAL A 141 -39.27 5.27 39.75
C VAL A 141 -40.38 5.91 38.89
N VAL A 142 -40.95 5.02 38.04
CA VAL A 142 -42.38 4.67 37.81
C VAL A 142 -43.38 5.78 37.44
N VAL A 143 -44.05 5.62 36.29
CA VAL A 143 -45.50 5.32 36.13
C VAL A 143 -45.82 5.21 34.63
N SER A 144 -46.59 4.17 34.27
CA SER A 144 -47.08 3.83 32.91
C SER A 144 -48.40 4.59 32.54
N PRO A 145 -49.23 4.15 31.56
CA PRO A 145 -49.52 4.76 30.23
C PRO A 145 -51.04 5.17 30.12
N PRO A 146 -51.83 5.05 29.01
CA PRO A 146 -51.70 5.21 27.54
C PRO A 146 -52.74 6.26 26.97
N PRO A 147 -53.56 6.03 25.90
CA PRO A 147 -53.42 6.46 24.48
C PRO A 147 -54.55 7.39 23.95
N SER A 148 -54.41 8.02 22.77
CA SER A 148 -55.51 8.42 21.84
C SER A 148 -54.93 9.19 20.64
N ALA A 149 -55.12 8.73 19.38
CA ALA A 149 -56.17 9.16 18.44
C ALA A 149 -56.02 10.65 18.00
N ALA A 150 -56.16 11.10 16.74
CA ALA A 150 -56.46 10.54 15.43
C ALA A 150 -56.18 11.67 14.40
N SER A 151 -56.14 11.32 13.10
CA SER A 151 -55.99 12.18 11.91
C SER A 151 -56.98 13.36 11.82
N PRO A 152 -56.79 14.26 10.82
CA PRO A 152 -57.53 14.05 9.56
C PRO A 152 -56.71 14.29 8.26
N GLU A 153 -56.98 13.45 7.26
CA GLU A 153 -56.81 13.67 5.81
C GLU A 153 -57.89 14.66 5.27
N PRO A 154 -58.04 14.90 3.95
CA PRO A 154 -57.10 15.42 2.97
C PRO A 154 -57.74 16.61 2.19
N SER A 155 -57.00 17.32 1.34
CA SER A 155 -57.62 18.19 0.34
C SER A 155 -56.91 18.07 -1.00
N ALA A 156 -57.76 18.02 -2.03
CA ALA A 156 -57.51 17.57 -3.37
C ALA A 156 -56.61 18.47 -4.21
N MET A 157 -56.06 17.86 -5.26
CA MET A 157 -55.33 18.48 -6.39
C MET A 157 -56.16 19.58 -7.08
N PRO A 158 -55.52 20.36 -7.96
CA PRO A 158 -55.76 20.07 -9.37
C PRO A 158 -54.49 19.93 -10.21
N ALA A 159 -54.65 19.07 -11.21
CA ALA A 159 -53.71 18.72 -12.25
C ALA A 159 -53.13 19.94 -12.98
N ALA A 160 -51.82 19.89 -13.24
CA ALA A 160 -51.18 20.63 -14.32
C ALA A 160 -50.48 19.62 -15.23
N THR A 161 -51.01 19.54 -16.45
CA THR A 161 -50.57 18.74 -17.58
C THR A 161 -49.19 19.21 -18.04
N GLY A 162 -48.13 18.46 -17.70
CA GLY A 162 -46.80 18.63 -18.26
C GLY A 162 -46.59 17.65 -19.42
N THR A 163 -46.44 18.19 -20.62
CA THR A 163 -46.03 17.48 -21.84
C THR A 163 -44.70 16.74 -21.63
N PRO A 164 -44.56 15.46 -22.06
CA PRO A 164 -43.27 14.78 -22.00
C PRO A 164 -42.39 15.26 -23.16
N VAL A 165 -41.28 15.92 -22.83
CA VAL A 165 -40.17 16.15 -23.76
C VAL A 165 -39.44 14.81 -23.93
N PRO A 166 -39.34 14.24 -25.14
CA PRO A 166 -38.54 13.04 -25.35
C PRO A 166 -37.04 13.36 -25.19
N PRO A 167 -36.24 12.48 -24.57
CA PRO A 167 -34.79 12.63 -24.57
C PRO A 167 -34.27 12.53 -26.02
N PRO A 168 -33.27 13.33 -26.44
CA PRO A 168 -32.58 13.08 -27.68
C PRO A 168 -31.93 11.70 -27.60
N ALA A 169 -32.35 10.84 -28.53
CA ALA A 169 -31.84 9.50 -28.70
C ALA A 169 -30.31 9.52 -28.77
N ALA A 170 -29.70 8.65 -27.97
CA ALA A 170 -28.31 8.28 -28.06
C ALA A 170 -27.97 7.88 -29.51
N SER A 171 -27.10 8.66 -30.16
CA SER A 171 -26.37 8.20 -31.33
C SER A 171 -25.03 7.63 -30.86
N SER A 172 -25.06 6.45 -30.23
CA SER A 172 -23.86 5.65 -30.02
C SER A 172 -23.57 4.88 -31.31
N ALA A 173 -22.98 5.56 -32.29
CA ALA A 173 -22.27 4.84 -33.33
C ALA A 173 -21.05 4.16 -32.67
N PRO A 174 -20.75 2.89 -32.96
CA PRO A 174 -19.51 2.28 -32.51
C PRO A 174 -18.36 3.00 -33.23
N VAL A 175 -17.66 3.88 -32.51
CA VAL A 175 -16.37 4.41 -32.97
C VAL A 175 -15.40 3.23 -32.88
N SER A 176 -15.30 2.46 -33.95
CA SER A 176 -14.22 1.48 -34.08
C SER A 176 -12.90 2.26 -34.00
N PRO A 177 -11.98 1.92 -33.08
CA PRO A 177 -10.71 2.62 -33.00
C PRO A 177 -10.00 2.54 -34.35
N ASP A 178 -9.52 3.68 -34.84
CA ASP A 178 -8.78 3.75 -36.10
C ASP A 178 -7.57 2.80 -36.01
N PRO A 179 -7.43 1.81 -36.91
CA PRO A 179 -6.31 0.87 -36.88
C PRO A 179 -4.95 1.57 -36.98
N ALA A 180 -4.88 2.75 -37.60
CA ALA A 180 -3.67 3.55 -37.66
C ALA A 180 -3.29 4.14 -36.28
N LEU A 181 -4.28 4.50 -35.45
CA LEU A 181 -4.06 4.98 -34.09
C LEU A 181 -3.58 3.85 -33.17
N LEU A 182 -4.19 2.67 -33.27
CA LEU A 182 -3.76 1.50 -32.49
C LEU A 182 -2.31 1.13 -32.83
N ALA A 183 -1.96 1.10 -34.12
CA ALA A 183 -0.58 0.83 -34.55
C ALA A 183 0.43 1.89 -34.06
N ALA A 184 0.03 3.16 -34.00
CA ALA A 184 0.86 4.23 -33.46
C ALA A 184 1.06 4.10 -31.95
N MET A 185 0.01 3.73 -31.21
CA MET A 185 0.07 3.48 -29.77
C MET A 185 0.96 2.27 -29.46
N ASP A 186 0.78 1.14 -30.15
CA ASP A 186 1.59 -0.07 -29.96
C ASP A 186 3.07 0.21 -30.19
N ARG A 187 3.41 0.97 -31.23
CA ARG A 187 4.79 1.36 -31.53
C ARG A 187 5.40 2.23 -30.42
N MET A 188 4.61 3.11 -29.83
CA MET A 188 5.06 3.97 -28.73
C MET A 188 5.19 3.19 -27.41
N LEU A 189 4.25 2.29 -27.13
CA LEU A 189 4.27 1.39 -25.98
C LEU A 189 5.48 0.45 -26.03
N ASP A 190 5.71 -0.24 -27.14
CA ASP A 190 6.86 -1.14 -27.28
C ASP A 190 8.19 -0.39 -27.17
N ALA A 191 8.30 0.81 -27.76
CA ALA A 191 9.49 1.65 -27.62
C ALA A 191 9.77 2.04 -26.17
N LYS A 192 8.73 2.23 -25.34
CA LYS A 192 8.85 2.55 -23.92
C LYS A 192 9.04 1.31 -23.04
N LEU A 193 8.52 0.16 -23.45
CA LEU A 193 8.60 -1.09 -22.70
C LEU A 193 9.89 -1.86 -22.98
N ALA A 194 10.54 -1.65 -24.12
CA ALA A 194 11.79 -2.34 -24.46
C ALA A 194 12.90 -2.18 -23.39
N PRO A 195 13.18 -0.97 -22.86
CA PRO A 195 14.17 -0.80 -21.80
C PRO A 195 13.79 -1.47 -20.48
N VAL A 196 12.50 -1.46 -20.12
CA VAL A 196 12.02 -2.09 -18.89
C VAL A 196 12.10 -3.62 -18.98
N LYS A 197 11.74 -4.18 -20.15
CA LYS A 197 11.87 -5.61 -20.44
C LYS A 197 13.34 -6.07 -20.37
N SER A 198 14.29 -5.27 -20.87
CA SER A 198 15.71 -5.60 -20.79
C SER A 198 16.26 -5.51 -19.36
N MET A 199 15.88 -4.49 -18.59
CA MET A 199 16.26 -4.38 -17.17
C MET A 199 15.69 -5.53 -16.34
N LEU A 200 14.47 -5.98 -16.64
CA LEU A 200 13.88 -7.13 -15.96
C LEU A 200 14.62 -8.42 -16.31
N ALA A 201 14.95 -8.62 -17.58
CA ALA A 201 15.73 -9.77 -18.04
C ALA A 201 17.13 -9.83 -17.40
N GLU A 202 17.78 -8.68 -17.23
CA GLU A 202 19.07 -8.57 -16.53
C GLU A 202 18.93 -8.82 -15.02
N SER A 203 17.87 -8.31 -14.37
CA SER A 203 17.61 -8.56 -12.95
C SER A 203 17.18 -9.99 -12.62
N LEU A 204 16.74 -10.74 -13.65
CA LEU A 204 16.30 -12.12 -13.55
C LEU A 204 17.45 -13.12 -13.72
N ASP A 205 18.71 -12.67 -13.80
CA ASP A 205 19.87 -13.55 -13.68
C ASP A 205 19.72 -14.31 -12.36
N PRO A 206 19.37 -15.61 -12.41
CA PRO A 206 19.08 -16.36 -11.21
C PRO A 206 20.38 -16.48 -10.42
N ALA A 207 20.34 -16.12 -9.14
CA ALA A 207 21.41 -16.46 -8.21
C ALA A 207 21.76 -17.95 -8.39
N PRO A 208 23.06 -18.33 -8.30
CA PRO A 208 23.49 -19.69 -8.61
C PRO A 208 22.62 -20.70 -7.87
N SER A 209 22.04 -21.64 -8.63
CA SER A 209 21.06 -22.55 -8.07
C SER A 209 21.70 -23.35 -6.93
N MET A 210 20.93 -23.70 -5.90
CA MET A 210 21.43 -24.54 -4.80
C MET A 210 22.00 -25.87 -5.33
N THR A 211 21.47 -26.35 -6.47
CA THR A 211 21.97 -27.53 -7.17
C THR A 211 23.36 -27.34 -7.77
N GLU A 212 23.70 -26.17 -8.29
CA GLU A 212 25.07 -25.87 -8.76
C GLU A 212 26.06 -25.76 -7.61
N ILE A 213 25.65 -25.17 -6.49
CA ILE A 213 26.50 -25.08 -5.29
C ILE A 213 26.76 -26.47 -4.71
N LEU A 214 25.71 -27.28 -4.52
CA LEU A 214 25.84 -28.67 -4.04
C LEU A 214 26.58 -29.54 -5.06
N GLY A 215 26.36 -29.34 -6.35
CA GLY A 215 27.06 -30.04 -7.43
C GLY A 215 28.56 -29.73 -7.45
N GLY A 216 28.94 -28.45 -7.32
CA GLY A 216 30.33 -28.02 -7.21
C GLY A 216 31.03 -28.58 -5.98
N ILE A 217 30.36 -28.53 -4.82
CA ILE A 217 30.86 -29.14 -3.57
C ILE A 217 31.04 -30.66 -3.75
N GLY A 218 30.05 -31.34 -4.33
CA GLY A 218 30.10 -32.78 -4.60
C GLY A 218 31.26 -33.18 -5.52
N TRP A 219 31.57 -32.36 -6.53
CA TRP A 219 32.68 -32.59 -7.46
C TRP A 219 34.04 -32.53 -6.75
N ILE A 220 34.24 -31.53 -5.89
CA ILE A 220 35.49 -31.36 -5.12
C ILE A 220 35.70 -32.54 -4.17
N PHE A 221 34.68 -32.92 -3.40
CA PHE A 221 34.76 -34.06 -2.49
C PHE A 221 34.91 -35.39 -3.25
N GLY A 222 34.27 -35.53 -4.40
CA GLY A 222 34.40 -36.71 -5.26
C GLY A 222 35.83 -36.91 -5.76
N LEU A 223 36.44 -35.86 -6.33
CA LEU A 223 37.83 -35.93 -6.80
C LEU A 223 38.82 -36.22 -5.65
N MET A 224 38.62 -35.56 -4.50
CA MET A 224 39.47 -35.78 -3.33
C MET A 224 39.32 -37.20 -2.77
N GLY A 225 38.10 -37.75 -2.76
CA GLY A 225 37.84 -39.13 -2.36
C GLY A 225 38.50 -40.16 -3.28
N VAL A 226 38.44 -39.96 -4.59
CA VAL A 226 39.11 -40.82 -5.57
C VAL A 226 40.64 -40.76 -5.39
N ALA A 227 41.21 -39.56 -5.23
CA ALA A 227 42.65 -39.41 -4.98
C ALA A 227 43.09 -40.10 -3.68
N ALA A 228 42.32 -39.95 -2.60
CA ALA A 228 42.56 -40.61 -1.33
C ALA A 228 42.47 -42.14 -1.44
N TYR A 229 41.53 -42.67 -2.23
CA TYR A 229 41.37 -44.10 -2.47
C TYR A 229 42.59 -44.73 -3.15
N PHE A 230 43.11 -44.10 -4.21
CA PHE A 230 44.32 -44.58 -4.89
C PHE A 230 45.58 -44.42 -4.02
N LYS A 231 45.63 -43.39 -3.17
CA LYS A 231 46.71 -43.20 -2.21
C LYS A 231 46.67 -44.26 -1.10
N SER A 232 45.48 -44.63 -0.63
CA SER A 232 45.25 -45.68 0.38
C SER A 232 45.63 -47.08 -0.11
N ARG A 233 45.61 -47.34 -1.42
CA ARG A 233 46.05 -48.63 -2.00
C ARG A 233 47.55 -48.73 -2.25
N LYS A 234 48.30 -47.64 -2.11
CA LYS A 234 49.76 -47.58 -2.35
C LYS A 234 50.60 -47.63 -1.07
N GLY A 235 49.98 -47.88 0.08
CA GLY A 235 50.63 -48.21 1.35
C GLY A 235 50.08 -49.52 1.87
#